data_AF-A0A9Q0NIK6-F1
#
_entry.id   AF-A0A9Q0NIK6-F1
#
_cell.length_a   1.000
_cell.length_b   1.000
_cell.length_c   1.000
_cell.angle_alpha   90.00
_cell.angle_beta   90.00
_cell.angle_gamma   90.00
#
_symmetry.space_group_name_H-M   'P 1'
#
loop_
_entity.id
_entity.type
_entity.pdbx_description
1 polymer ?
#
loop_
_entity_poly.entity_id
_entity_poly.type
_entity_poly.pdbx_seq_one_letter_code
_entity_poly.pdbx_strand_id
1 'polypeptide(L)'
;MLKSLHLMSVTYLTNEAVSSMITAFELLETLKITCCNCLQSLSIGSDTKLLSVIILDCPQLKSLHIRSFKLRTFRYRGPLPWFRPEYHFNLADALLDSREGPGHSSFTGRDFDPVLLTIKNVKVLTLCKWTFEELICPSLSTLLGDFQFYNLKEFVVD
;
A
#
# COMPACT_ATOMS: atom_id res chain seq x y z
N MET A 1 11.73 24.04 -0.99
CA MET A 1 10.79 23.31 -0.11
C MET A 1 10.89 21.83 -0.42
N LEU A 2 10.79 20.97 0.59
CA LEU A 2 10.99 19.52 0.44
C LEU A 2 9.75 18.87 -0.19
N LYS A 3 9.93 18.11 -1.27
CA LYS A 3 8.85 17.38 -1.96
C LYS A 3 8.95 15.86 -1.83
N SER A 4 10.14 15.36 -1.49
CA SER A 4 10.38 13.92 -1.34
C SER A 4 11.14 13.66 -0.05
N LEU A 5 10.65 12.71 0.74
CA LEU A 5 11.26 12.26 1.99
C LEU A 5 11.53 10.76 1.86
N HIS A 6 12.79 10.37 2.06
CA HIS A 6 13.20 8.97 2.10
C HIS A 6 13.75 8.64 3.48
N LEU A 7 13.05 7.77 4.19
CA LEU A 7 13.45 7.21 5.46
C LEU A 7 14.00 5.80 5.22
N MET A 8 15.29 5.62 5.44
CA MET A 8 15.98 4.36 5.16
C MET A 8 16.64 3.84 6.42
N SER A 9 16.36 2.58 6.78
CA SER A 9 17.01 1.88 7.89
C SER A 9 16.92 2.63 9.23
N VAL A 10 15.82 3.35 9.46
CA VAL A 10 15.59 4.09 10.71
C VAL A 10 15.11 3.11 11.78
N THR A 11 15.98 2.78 12.73
CA THR A 11 15.79 1.69 13.71
C THR A 11 14.58 1.86 14.62
N TYR A 12 14.19 3.10 14.95
CA TYR A 12 13.07 3.39 15.88
C TYR A 12 12.04 4.29 15.22
N LEU A 13 11.75 4.05 13.94
CA LEU A 13 10.74 4.82 13.24
C LEU A 13 9.34 4.46 13.75
N THR A 14 8.67 5.45 14.35
CA THR A 14 7.28 5.32 14.79
C THR A 14 6.33 6.02 13.83
N ASN A 15 5.05 5.65 13.89
CA ASN A 15 3.99 6.33 13.16
C ASN A 15 3.93 7.83 13.47
N GLU A 16 4.13 8.22 14.74
CA GLU A 16 4.07 9.60 15.22
C GLU A 16 5.21 10.42 14.62
N ALA A 17 6.40 9.84 14.53
CA ALA A 17 7.56 10.47 13.89
C ALA A 17 7.31 10.70 12.40
N VAL A 18 6.82 9.68 11.67
CA VAL A 18 6.47 9.83 10.25
C VAL A 18 5.38 10.88 10.07
N SER A 19 4.32 10.85 10.88
CA SER A 19 3.22 11.81 10.81
C SER A 19 3.71 13.24 11.05
N SER A 20 4.55 13.44 12.07
CA SER A 20 5.14 14.76 12.37
C SER A 20 5.99 15.28 11.21
N MET A 21 6.74 14.41 10.55
CA MET A 21 7.54 14.77 9.37
C MET A 21 6.65 15.14 8.17
N ILE A 22 5.58 14.38 7.90
CA ILE A 22 4.65 14.70 6.82
C ILE A 22 4.01 16.08 7.07
N THR A 23 3.60 16.36 8.31
CA THR A 23 3.01 17.66 8.67
C THR A 23 4.02 18.79 8.59
N ALA A 24 5.27 18.57 8.99
CA ALA A 24 6.33 19.58 8.91
C ALA A 24 6.69 19.94 7.44
N PHE A 25 6.41 19.05 6.50
CA PHE A 25 6.67 19.27 5.08
C PHE A 25 5.35 19.36 4.31
N GLU A 26 4.68 20.52 4.40
CA GLU A 26 3.36 20.76 3.79
C GLU A 26 3.27 20.51 2.28
N LEU A 27 4.40 20.57 1.57
CA LEU A 27 4.49 20.29 0.12
C LEU A 27 5.02 18.89 -0.21
N LEU A 28 5.06 17.98 0.77
CA LEU A 28 5.56 16.63 0.56
C LEU A 28 4.64 15.84 -0.38
N GLU A 29 5.18 15.47 -1.53
CA GLU A 29 4.50 14.72 -2.59
C GLU A 29 4.89 13.24 -2.56
N THR A 30 6.10 12.91 -2.12
CA THR A 30 6.61 11.53 -2.07
C THR A 30 7.12 11.15 -0.69
N LEU A 31 6.61 10.04 -0.16
CA LEU A 31 7.13 9.38 1.03
C LEU A 31 7.67 8.00 0.64
N LYS A 32 8.94 7.77 0.93
CA LYS A 32 9.59 6.47 0.77
C LYS A 32 10.11 6.00 2.13
N ILE A 33 9.73 4.79 2.53
CA ILE A 33 10.19 4.13 3.75
C ILE A 33 10.78 2.78 3.35
N THR A 34 12.05 2.55 3.68
CA THR A 34 12.74 1.30 3.30
C THR A 34 13.55 0.74 4.45
N CYS A 35 13.50 -0.58 4.66
CA CYS A 35 14.32 -1.27 5.66
C CYS A 35 14.09 -0.79 7.11
N CYS A 36 12.93 -0.20 7.41
CA CYS A 36 12.58 0.27 8.75
C CYS A 36 12.01 -0.88 9.59
N ASN A 37 12.90 -1.71 10.12
CA ASN A 37 12.57 -3.01 10.72
C ASN A 37 11.67 -2.97 11.96
N CYS A 38 11.55 -1.82 12.63
CA CYS A 38 10.73 -1.67 13.84
C CYS A 38 9.43 -0.89 13.59
N LEU A 39 9.16 -0.44 12.35
CA LEU A 39 7.92 0.25 12.04
C LEU A 39 6.76 -0.76 12.07
N GLN A 40 5.92 -0.67 13.10
CA GLN A 40 4.80 -1.62 13.28
C GLN A 40 3.48 -1.14 12.69
N SER A 41 3.28 0.16 12.68
CA SER A 41 2.08 0.79 12.13
C SER A 41 2.45 2.05 11.37
N LEU A 42 1.66 2.37 10.35
CA LEU A 42 1.75 3.63 9.63
C LEU A 42 0.35 4.12 9.30
N SER A 43 0.08 5.38 9.65
CA SER A 43 -1.15 6.09 9.34
C SER A 43 -0.83 7.33 8.54
N ILE A 44 -1.48 7.51 7.39
CA ILE A 44 -1.34 8.71 6.55
C ILE A 44 -2.68 9.44 6.52
N GLY A 45 -2.66 10.73 6.90
CA GLY A 45 -3.83 11.61 6.92
C GLY A 45 -4.30 12.09 5.54
N SER A 46 -5.58 12.48 5.45
CA SER A 46 -6.26 12.94 4.23
C SER A 46 -5.88 14.37 3.81
N ASP A 47 -5.34 15.15 4.73
CA ASP A 47 -4.88 16.53 4.55
C ASP A 47 -3.53 16.64 3.82
N THR A 48 -2.84 15.52 3.61
CA THR A 48 -1.52 15.48 2.98
C THR A 48 -1.54 15.85 1.48
N LYS A 49 -0.37 16.25 0.96
CA LYS A 49 -0.13 16.46 -0.49
C LYS A 49 0.49 15.23 -1.17
N LEU A 50 0.56 14.10 -0.47
CA LEU A 50 1.21 12.89 -0.96
C LEU A 50 0.53 12.37 -2.23
N LEU A 51 1.34 12.22 -3.27
CA LEU A 51 1.02 11.63 -4.56
C LEU A 51 1.62 10.22 -4.69
N SER A 52 2.74 9.95 -4.00
CA SER A 52 3.44 8.66 -4.04
C SER A 52 3.82 8.19 -2.64
N VAL A 53 3.48 6.94 -2.33
CA VAL A 53 3.90 6.25 -1.10
C VAL A 53 4.59 4.95 -1.49
N ILE A 54 5.82 4.78 -1.02
CA ILE A 54 6.66 3.61 -1.29
C ILE A 54 7.12 3.03 0.05
N ILE A 55 6.75 1.80 0.35
CA ILE A 55 7.13 1.10 1.58
C ILE A 55 7.73 -0.24 1.18
N LEU A 56 9.02 -0.43 1.44
CA LEU A 56 9.74 -1.64 1.05
C LEU A 56 10.48 -2.23 2.23
N ASP A 57 10.46 -3.55 2.34
CA ASP A 57 11.32 -4.32 3.23
C ASP A 57 11.18 -3.85 4.70
N CYS A 58 9.94 -3.62 5.14
CA CYS A 58 9.58 -3.25 6.51
C CYS A 58 8.86 -4.43 7.19
N PRO A 59 9.60 -5.48 7.62
CA PRO A 59 9.02 -6.79 7.95
C PRO A 59 8.09 -6.79 9.17
N GLN A 60 8.19 -5.80 10.05
CA GLN A 60 7.32 -5.71 11.23
C GLN A 60 6.07 -4.84 11.00
N LEU A 61 5.86 -4.29 9.80
CA LEU A 61 4.69 -3.47 9.53
C LEU A 61 3.43 -4.36 9.54
N LYS A 62 2.61 -4.23 10.58
CA LYS A 62 1.39 -5.01 10.79
C LYS A 62 0.13 -4.26 10.39
N SER A 63 0.15 -2.94 10.42
CA SER A 63 -1.01 -2.10 10.15
C SER A 63 -0.64 -0.94 9.25
N LEU A 64 -1.36 -0.81 8.14
CA LEU A 64 -1.19 0.28 7.19
C LEU A 64 -2.53 0.95 6.94
N HIS A 65 -2.65 2.18 7.42
CA HIS A 65 -3.82 3.01 7.25
C HIS A 65 -3.47 4.19 6.35
N ILE A 66 -4.13 4.30 5.21
CA ILE A 66 -3.92 5.42 4.29
C ILE A 66 -5.26 6.10 4.05
N ARG A 67 -5.29 7.41 4.24
CA ARG A 67 -6.42 8.28 3.90
C ARG A 67 -5.92 9.26 2.83
N SER A 68 -6.20 9.07 1.54
CA SER A 68 -5.69 10.01 0.51
C SER A 68 -6.40 9.92 -0.84
N PHE A 69 -7.30 10.87 -1.13
CA PHE A 69 -7.92 10.99 -2.46
C PHE A 69 -6.95 11.41 -3.59
N LYS A 70 -5.74 11.86 -3.25
CA LYS A 70 -4.73 12.36 -4.22
C LYS A 70 -3.70 11.32 -4.62
N LEU A 71 -3.56 10.23 -3.86
CA LEU A 71 -2.52 9.24 -4.08
C LEU A 71 -2.65 8.63 -5.48
N ARG A 72 -1.55 8.67 -6.23
CA ARG A 72 -1.44 8.16 -7.61
C ARG A 72 -0.55 6.94 -7.72
N THR A 73 0.45 6.85 -6.84
CA THR A 73 1.40 5.74 -6.83
C THR A 73 1.44 5.12 -5.45
N PHE A 74 1.25 3.80 -5.38
CA PHE A 74 1.42 3.04 -4.15
C PHE A 74 2.27 1.81 -4.41
N ARG A 75 3.42 1.70 -3.75
CA ARG A 75 4.30 0.54 -3.90
C ARG A 75 4.58 -0.05 -2.53
N TYR A 76 4.26 -1.33 -2.38
CA TYR A 76 4.43 -2.07 -1.15
C TYR A 76 5.17 -3.38 -1.39
N ARG A 77 6.23 -3.63 -0.62
CA ARG A 77 6.90 -4.93 -0.55
C ARG A 77 7.12 -5.34 0.91
N GLY A 78 6.67 -6.54 1.26
CA GLY A 78 6.83 -7.15 2.58
C GLY A 78 5.65 -8.03 2.97
N PRO A 79 5.61 -8.57 4.20
CA PRO A 79 4.47 -9.36 4.69
C PRO A 79 3.18 -8.55 4.70
N LEU A 80 2.10 -9.06 4.10
CA LEU A 80 0.86 -8.30 3.91
C LEU A 80 0.33 -7.75 5.25
N PRO A 81 0.31 -6.42 5.47
CA PRO A 81 -0.21 -5.83 6.69
C PRO A 81 -1.74 -5.82 6.65
N TRP A 82 -2.36 -5.53 7.79
CA TRP A 82 -3.74 -5.10 7.77
C TRP A 82 -3.86 -3.76 7.04
N PHE A 83 -4.35 -3.83 5.81
CA PHE A 83 -4.49 -2.66 4.95
C PHE A 83 -5.89 -2.06 5.13
N ARG A 84 -5.92 -0.82 5.63
CA ARG A 84 -7.15 -0.04 5.79
C ARG A 84 -7.06 1.20 4.92
N PRO A 85 -7.53 1.14 3.67
CA PRO A 85 -7.71 2.32 2.86
C PRO A 85 -9.02 3.00 3.24
N GLU A 86 -8.96 4.30 3.48
CA GLU A 86 -10.16 5.14 3.54
C GLU A 86 -10.10 6.19 2.43
N TYR A 87 -11.25 6.46 1.80
CA TYR A 87 -11.36 7.22 0.56
C TYR A 87 -10.62 6.52 -0.57
N HIS A 88 -11.35 5.89 -1.50
CA HIS A 88 -10.72 5.15 -2.61
C HIS A 88 -9.71 6.03 -3.36
N PHE A 89 -8.44 5.60 -3.39
CA PHE A 89 -7.40 6.35 -4.08
C PHE A 89 -7.50 6.06 -5.58
N ASN A 90 -7.38 7.10 -6.41
CA ASN A 90 -7.36 6.96 -7.87
C ASN A 90 -5.93 6.64 -8.34
N LEU A 91 -5.43 5.47 -7.92
CA LEU A 91 -4.10 4.99 -8.26
C LEU A 91 -3.94 4.90 -9.78
N ALA A 92 -2.84 5.44 -10.29
CA ALA A 92 -2.38 5.20 -11.64
C ALA A 92 -1.45 3.98 -11.68
N ASP A 93 -0.60 3.82 -10.67
CA ASP A 93 0.41 2.76 -10.55
C ASP A 93 0.32 2.14 -9.16
N ALA A 94 0.23 0.81 -9.10
CA ALA A 94 0.32 0.06 -7.87
C ALA A 94 1.30 -1.12 -8.02
N LEU A 95 2.13 -1.31 -6.99
CA LEU A 95 2.88 -2.54 -6.78
C LEU A 95 2.51 -3.13 -5.42
N LEU A 96 2.07 -4.39 -5.40
CA LEU A 96 1.81 -5.17 -4.19
C LEU A 96 2.61 -6.47 -4.23
N ASP A 97 3.69 -6.51 -3.47
CA ASP A 97 4.60 -7.64 -3.39
C ASP A 97 4.59 -8.20 -1.97
N SER A 98 3.64 -9.09 -1.69
CA SER A 98 3.54 -9.81 -0.43
C SER A 98 3.95 -11.26 -0.56
N ARG A 99 5.09 -11.51 -1.22
CA ARG A 99 5.62 -12.88 -1.43
C ARG A 99 5.92 -13.64 -0.14
N GLU A 100 6.04 -12.91 0.97
CA GLU A 100 6.20 -13.45 2.33
C GLU A 100 4.87 -13.91 2.95
N GLY A 101 3.74 -13.72 2.26
CA GLY A 101 2.41 -14.07 2.73
C GLY A 101 1.83 -13.05 3.72
N PRO A 102 0.81 -13.44 4.52
CA PRO A 102 0.19 -12.59 5.50
C PRO A 102 1.12 -12.23 6.67
N GLY A 103 1.11 -10.96 7.08
CA GLY A 103 1.87 -10.48 8.24
C GLY A 103 1.27 -10.87 9.61
N HIS A 104 0.10 -11.52 9.62
CA HIS A 104 -0.57 -12.01 10.84
C HIS A 104 -1.30 -13.33 10.61
N SER A 105 -1.33 -14.19 11.64
CA SER A 105 -1.83 -15.57 11.56
C SER A 105 -3.35 -15.70 11.40
N SER A 106 -4.11 -14.65 11.72
CA SER A 106 -5.57 -14.62 11.62
C SER A 106 -6.09 -14.09 10.28
N PHE A 107 -5.22 -13.92 9.28
CA PHE A 107 -5.59 -13.36 7.98
C PHE A 107 -6.58 -14.24 7.24
N THR A 108 -7.62 -13.61 6.69
CA THR A 108 -8.61 -14.22 5.82
C THR A 108 -8.66 -13.46 4.50
N GLY A 109 -9.09 -14.10 3.41
CA GLY A 109 -9.20 -13.42 2.11
C GLY A 109 -10.04 -12.14 2.14
N ARG A 110 -11.04 -12.06 3.03
CA ARG A 110 -11.87 -10.85 3.22
C ARG A 110 -11.11 -9.65 3.78
N ASP A 111 -10.01 -9.88 4.48
CA ASP A 111 -9.14 -8.79 4.95
C ASP A 111 -8.47 -8.05 3.77
N PHE A 112 -8.47 -8.65 2.57
CA PHE A 112 -7.97 -8.06 1.34
C PHE A 112 -9.02 -7.28 0.54
N ASP A 113 -10.32 -7.43 0.82
CA ASP A 113 -11.40 -6.74 0.09
C ASP A 113 -11.19 -5.20 0.02
N PRO A 114 -10.73 -4.51 1.08
CA PRO A 114 -10.43 -3.08 0.98
C PRO A 114 -9.30 -2.75 -0.01
N VAL A 115 -8.31 -3.64 -0.14
CA VAL A 115 -7.23 -3.51 -1.12
C VAL A 115 -7.79 -3.65 -2.53
N LEU A 116 -8.66 -4.64 -2.78
CA LEU A 116 -9.35 -4.82 -4.06
C LEU A 116 -10.06 -3.53 -4.48
N LEU A 117 -10.84 -2.93 -3.57
CA LEU A 117 -11.54 -1.67 -3.84
C LEU A 117 -10.59 -0.52 -4.22
N THR A 118 -9.36 -0.54 -3.72
CA THR A 118 -8.33 0.47 -3.99
C THR A 118 -7.67 0.27 -5.35
N ILE A 119 -7.42 -0.97 -5.75
CA ILE A 119 -6.74 -1.29 -7.01
C ILE A 119 -7.67 -1.49 -8.20
N LYS A 120 -9.00 -1.56 -8.01
CA LYS A 120 -9.98 -1.79 -9.10
C LYS A 120 -9.88 -0.78 -10.26
N ASN A 121 -9.40 0.43 -9.99
CA ASN A 121 -9.28 1.52 -10.98
C ASN A 121 -7.84 1.80 -11.41
N VAL A 122 -6.88 0.95 -11.03
CA VAL A 122 -5.46 1.15 -11.35
C VAL A 122 -5.20 1.02 -12.85
N LYS A 123 -4.20 1.73 -13.37
CA LYS A 123 -3.77 1.62 -14.78
C LYS A 123 -2.63 0.63 -14.97
N VAL A 124 -1.67 0.63 -14.05
CA VAL A 124 -0.52 -0.28 -14.03
C VAL A 124 -0.52 -1.02 -12.71
N LEU A 125 -0.59 -2.35 -12.76
CA LEU A 125 -0.56 -3.18 -11.57
C LEU A 125 0.57 -4.20 -11.67
N THR A 126 1.47 -4.17 -10.70
CA THR A 126 2.50 -5.19 -10.50
C THR A 126 2.19 -5.97 -9.22
N LEU A 127 2.12 -7.29 -9.33
CA LEU A 127 1.91 -8.17 -8.19
C LEU A 127 3.04 -9.18 -8.11
N CYS A 128 3.33 -9.69 -6.92
CA CYS A 128 4.06 -10.95 -6.86
C CYS A 128 3.13 -12.14 -7.16
N LYS A 129 3.71 -13.28 -7.56
CA LYS A 129 2.97 -14.52 -7.82
C LYS A 129 2.00 -14.90 -6.70
N TRP A 130 2.45 -14.87 -5.44
CA TRP A 130 1.62 -15.23 -4.28
C TRP A 130 0.40 -14.31 -4.14
N THR A 131 0.60 -12.99 -4.23
CA THR A 131 -0.50 -12.02 -4.15
C THR A 131 -1.49 -12.22 -5.28
N PHE A 132 -1.04 -12.56 -6.49
CA PHE A 132 -1.94 -12.85 -7.60
C PHE A 132 -2.75 -14.13 -7.36
N GLU A 133 -2.10 -15.25 -7.07
CA GLU A 133 -2.74 -16.56 -6.98
C GLU A 133 -3.70 -16.68 -5.77
N GLU A 134 -3.31 -16.14 -4.62
CA GLU A 134 -4.08 -16.32 -3.38
C GLU A 134 -5.13 -15.23 -3.16
N LEU A 135 -4.93 -14.02 -3.69
CA LEU A 135 -5.77 -12.86 -3.34
C LEU A 135 -6.51 -12.24 -4.52
N ILE A 136 -5.97 -12.33 -5.74
CA ILE A 136 -6.61 -11.72 -6.93
C ILE A 136 -7.36 -12.76 -7.74
N CYS A 137 -6.74 -13.90 -8.04
CA CYS A 137 -7.34 -14.96 -8.84
C CYS A 137 -8.68 -15.45 -8.26
N PRO A 138 -8.81 -15.69 -6.94
CA PRO A 138 -10.09 -16.11 -6.36
C PRO A 138 -11.18 -15.06 -6.58
N SER A 139 -10.86 -13.78 -6.40
CA SER A 139 -11.80 -12.66 -6.60
C SER A 139 -12.20 -12.43 -8.06
N LEU A 140 -11.35 -12.81 -9.02
CA LEU A 140 -11.69 -12.78 -10.46
C LEU A 140 -12.50 -14.00 -10.88
N SER A 141 -12.31 -15.14 -10.22
CA SER A 141 -12.92 -16.43 -10.58
C SER A 141 -14.32 -16.64 -10.02
N THR A 142 -14.77 -15.81 -9.07
CA THR A 142 -16.11 -15.95 -8.48
C THR A 142 -17.17 -15.77 -9.56
N LEU A 143 -18.05 -16.77 -9.70
CA LEU A 143 -19.18 -16.81 -10.66
C LEU A 143 -20.13 -15.59 -10.57
N LEU A 144 -20.00 -14.78 -9.51
CA LEU A 144 -20.77 -13.57 -9.24
C LEU A 144 -20.17 -12.29 -9.86
N GLY A 145 -18.93 -12.31 -10.35
CA GLY A 145 -18.32 -11.13 -11.00
C GLY A 145 -18.09 -9.95 -10.05
N ASP A 146 -17.87 -10.22 -8.76
CA ASP A 146 -17.81 -9.18 -7.71
C ASP A 146 -16.60 -8.24 -7.85
N PHE A 147 -15.56 -8.66 -8.58
CA PHE A 147 -14.37 -7.86 -8.83
C PHE A 147 -13.93 -7.88 -10.29
N GLN A 148 -13.69 -6.69 -10.85
CA GLN A 148 -13.03 -6.51 -12.13
C GLN A 148 -12.18 -5.23 -12.09
N PHE A 149 -11.15 -5.19 -12.94
CA PHE A 149 -10.39 -3.97 -13.15
C PHE A 149 -11.04 -3.11 -14.23
N TYR A 150 -11.26 -1.82 -13.95
CA TYR A 150 -11.95 -0.91 -14.87
C TYR A 150 -11.01 -0.15 -15.82
N ASN A 151 -9.77 0.12 -15.40
CA ASN A 151 -8.84 1.00 -16.13
C ASN A 151 -7.47 0.38 -16.39
N LEU A 152 -7.32 -0.93 -16.13
CA LEU A 152 -6.03 -1.62 -16.22
C LEU A 152 -5.55 -1.64 -17.68
N LYS A 153 -4.31 -1.19 -17.86
CA LYS A 153 -3.62 -1.13 -19.16
C LYS A 153 -2.42 -2.06 -19.20
N GLU A 154 -1.78 -2.24 -18.06
CA GLU A 154 -0.60 -3.08 -17.91
C GLU A 154 -0.72 -3.89 -16.63
N PHE A 155 -0.49 -5.19 -16.75
CA PHE A 155 -0.54 -6.13 -15.64
C PHE A 155 0.70 -7.02 -15.66
N VAL A 156 1.45 -7.01 -14.56
CA VAL A 156 2.70 -7.75 -14.40
C VAL A 156 2.62 -8.62 -13.16
N VAL A 157 3.02 -9.88 -13.28
CA VAL A 157 3.20 -10.81 -12.16
C VAL A 157 4.68 -11.19 -12.11
N ASP A 158 5.36 -10.80 -11.02
CA ASP A 158 6.80 -11.02 -10.74
C ASP A 158 7.05 -12.09 -9.65
#